data_AF-A0A938GWI3-F1
#
_entry.id   AF-A0A938GWI3-F1
#
_cell.length_a   1.000
_cell.length_b   1.000
_cell.length_c   1.000
_cell.angle_alpha   90.00
_cell.angle_beta   90.00
_cell.angle_gamma   90.00
#
_symmetry.space_group_name_H-M   'P 1'
#
loop_
_entity.id
_entity.type
_entity.pdbx_description
1 polymer ?
#
loop_
_entity_poly.entity_id
_entity_poly.type
_entity_poly.pdbx_seq_one_letter_code
_entity_poly.pdbx_strand_id
1 'polypeptide(L)'
;MKLRPPLRSLLACSLTCLAGPPAASAAQTTAQSAAGLAPTAGALTTPEPRRILQNKSFDDSDAARERILELFRDLRVTDVCDGLDAIGLQDIGAMDQAIRPLWRDTEKFSHRFVGFAVTVRYVPAQLRVGQNSFPGYEAYKKFKSEQYQQSSEKAWVPLGQRGHAVVVFDAGEVGYVGFIGSNNSLNWAKNGFVGAVTNANARDTDEIVKTGRIPVYSRRQGGGVRPGRIWLDAVNVPIACGGA
;
A
#
# COMPACT_ATOMS: atom_id res chain seq x y z
N MET A 1 2.29 -0.06 -53.92
CA MET A 1 1.46 -0.50 -52.77
C MET A 1 1.79 0.42 -51.60
N LYS A 2 0.92 1.41 -51.31
CA LYS A 2 1.16 2.51 -50.36
C LYS A 2 0.86 2.02 -48.93
N LEU A 3 1.84 2.11 -48.03
CA LEU A 3 1.72 1.78 -46.61
C LEU A 3 0.99 2.91 -45.87
N ARG A 4 -0.07 2.56 -45.11
CA ARG A 4 -0.78 3.47 -44.19
C ARG A 4 -0.02 3.57 -42.85
N PRO A 5 -0.02 4.73 -42.17
CA PRO A 5 0.50 4.85 -40.81
C PRO A 5 -0.56 4.48 -39.75
N PRO A 6 -0.16 4.22 -38.48
CA PRO A 6 -1.06 3.70 -37.45
C PRO A 6 -1.95 4.81 -36.85
N LEU A 7 -3.21 4.46 -36.57
CA LEU A 7 -4.16 5.27 -35.81
C LEU A 7 -3.64 5.50 -34.38
N ARG A 8 -3.38 6.77 -34.03
CA ARG A 8 -3.31 7.21 -32.63
C ARG A 8 -4.73 7.56 -32.17
N SER A 9 -5.26 6.82 -31.18
CA SER A 9 -6.49 7.20 -30.50
C SER A 9 -6.21 8.38 -29.56
N LEU A 10 -6.54 9.59 -30.00
CA LEU A 10 -6.65 10.76 -29.14
C LEU A 10 -7.97 10.68 -28.37
N LEU A 11 -7.91 10.35 -27.08
CA LEU A 11 -9.02 10.57 -26.16
C LEU A 11 -8.99 12.05 -25.77
N ALA A 12 -9.86 12.85 -26.38
CA ALA A 12 -10.03 14.25 -26.04
C ALA A 12 -10.83 14.38 -24.74
N CYS A 13 -10.18 14.80 -23.66
CA CYS A 13 -10.82 15.20 -22.41
C CYS A 13 -11.13 16.69 -22.52
N SER A 14 -12.38 17.04 -22.85
CA SER A 14 -12.82 18.43 -22.99
C SER A 14 -12.99 19.08 -21.61
N LEU A 15 -12.03 19.93 -21.25
CA LEU A 15 -12.10 20.86 -20.14
C LEU A 15 -12.69 22.18 -20.67
N THR A 16 -13.95 22.48 -20.39
CA THR A 16 -14.54 23.78 -20.74
C THR A 16 -14.60 24.67 -19.50
N CYS A 17 -13.65 25.59 -19.40
CA CYS A 17 -13.74 26.76 -18.54
C CYS A 17 -14.70 27.77 -19.20
N LEU A 18 -15.71 28.24 -18.48
CA LEU A 18 -16.54 29.38 -18.89
C LEU A 18 -16.60 30.39 -17.74
N ALA A 19 -16.08 31.59 -17.99
CA ALA A 19 -16.31 32.78 -17.19
C ALA A 19 -16.67 33.95 -18.13
N GLY A 20 -17.76 34.66 -17.82
CA GLY A 20 -18.13 35.95 -18.41
C GLY A 20 -19.66 36.18 -18.58
N PRO A 21 -20.28 37.15 -17.88
CA PRO A 21 -21.72 37.49 -17.99
C PRO A 21 -21.95 38.81 -18.77
N PRO A 22 -23.17 39.40 -18.81
CA PRO A 22 -24.37 38.92 -19.50
C PRO A 22 -24.89 39.96 -20.52
N ALA A 23 -25.75 39.54 -21.46
CA ALA A 23 -26.59 40.46 -22.24
C ALA A 23 -28.05 39.99 -22.18
N ALA A 24 -28.92 40.87 -21.69
CA ALA A 24 -30.34 40.65 -21.56
C ALA A 24 -31.06 40.84 -22.90
N SER A 25 -31.93 39.89 -23.26
CA SER A 25 -32.97 40.09 -24.26
C SER A 25 -34.17 39.22 -23.88
N ALA A 26 -35.29 39.87 -23.59
CA ALA A 26 -36.56 39.24 -23.30
C ALA A 26 -37.09 38.54 -24.57
N ALA A 27 -37.31 37.23 -24.48
CA ALA A 27 -38.02 36.46 -25.49
C ALA A 27 -39.13 35.64 -24.82
N GLN A 28 -40.28 35.67 -25.47
CA GLN A 28 -41.60 35.29 -24.98
C GLN A 28 -41.69 33.80 -24.62
N THR A 29 -42.27 33.52 -23.46
CA THR A 29 -42.54 32.18 -22.96
C THR A 29 -43.79 31.60 -23.64
N THR A 30 -43.62 30.85 -24.72
CA THR A 30 -44.63 29.87 -25.16
C THR A 30 -44.41 28.59 -24.37
N ALA A 31 -45.33 28.27 -23.46
CA ALA A 31 -45.34 27.04 -22.70
C ALA A 31 -45.59 25.84 -23.63
N GLN A 32 -44.51 25.22 -24.10
CA GLN A 32 -44.53 23.86 -24.62
C GLN A 32 -44.26 22.89 -23.47
N SER A 33 -45.11 21.87 -23.37
CA SER A 33 -45.13 20.84 -22.35
C SER A 33 -43.82 20.06 -22.27
N ALA A 34 -43.03 20.28 -21.23
CA ALA A 34 -42.03 19.30 -20.79
C ALA A 34 -42.74 18.29 -19.88
N ALA A 35 -43.29 17.22 -20.47
CA ALA A 35 -43.59 16.02 -19.71
C ALA A 35 -42.30 15.60 -19.01
N GLY A 36 -42.25 15.76 -17.68
CA GLY A 36 -41.09 15.44 -16.88
C GLY A 36 -40.71 13.98 -17.07
N LEU A 37 -39.55 13.73 -17.68
CA LEU A 37 -38.87 12.45 -17.55
C LEU A 37 -38.47 12.33 -16.08
N ALA A 38 -39.32 11.67 -15.29
CA ALA A 38 -38.92 11.18 -13.99
C ALA A 38 -37.67 10.32 -14.20
N PRO A 39 -36.57 10.57 -13.47
CA PRO A 39 -35.40 9.71 -13.58
C PRO A 39 -35.84 8.31 -13.15
N THR A 40 -35.89 7.37 -14.10
CA THR A 40 -36.06 5.96 -13.79
C THR A 40 -34.84 5.56 -12.95
N ALA A 41 -35.04 5.37 -11.64
CA ALA A 41 -34.01 4.87 -10.76
C ALA A 41 -33.55 3.52 -11.31
N GLY A 42 -32.38 3.51 -11.97
CA GLY A 42 -31.81 2.29 -12.51
C GLY A 42 -31.56 1.30 -11.39
N ALA A 43 -31.73 0.00 -11.68
CA ALA A 43 -31.44 -1.05 -10.71
C ALA A 43 -29.97 -0.96 -10.25
N LEU A 44 -29.75 -0.87 -8.94
CA LEU A 44 -28.41 -0.91 -8.38
C LEU A 44 -27.82 -2.31 -8.60
N THR A 45 -26.63 -2.37 -9.20
CA THR A 45 -25.89 -3.62 -9.39
C THR A 45 -24.58 -3.52 -8.62
N THR A 46 -24.35 -4.48 -7.72
CA THR A 46 -23.08 -4.61 -7.00
C THR A 46 -22.28 -5.73 -7.65
N PRO A 47 -21.09 -5.46 -8.22
CA PRO A 47 -20.25 -6.50 -8.77
C PRO A 47 -19.62 -7.34 -7.64
N GLU A 48 -19.60 -8.66 -7.81
CA GLU A 48 -18.92 -9.58 -6.90
C GLU A 48 -17.40 -9.62 -7.19
N PRO A 49 -16.53 -9.48 -6.17
CA PRO A 49 -15.09 -9.55 -6.36
C PRO A 49 -14.64 -10.97 -6.76
N ARG A 50 -13.68 -11.08 -7.69
CA ARG A 50 -13.11 -12.36 -8.11
C ARG A 50 -11.62 -12.45 -7.84
N ARG A 51 -11.23 -13.35 -6.93
CA ARG A 51 -9.82 -13.71 -6.70
C ARG A 51 -9.38 -14.78 -7.69
N ILE A 52 -8.65 -14.37 -8.72
CA ILE A 52 -8.18 -15.27 -9.78
C ILE A 52 -6.97 -16.08 -9.33
N LEU A 53 -5.96 -15.41 -8.75
CA LEU A 53 -4.74 -16.06 -8.29
C LEU A 53 -4.93 -16.65 -6.90
N GLN A 54 -4.75 -17.97 -6.81
CA GLN A 54 -4.80 -18.72 -5.56
C GLN A 54 -3.40 -18.82 -4.94
N ASN A 55 -3.35 -18.88 -3.61
CA ASN A 55 -2.09 -19.09 -2.92
C ASN A 55 -1.60 -20.53 -3.11
N LYS A 56 -0.28 -20.67 -3.18
CA LYS A 56 0.36 -21.99 -3.14
C LYS A 56 0.39 -22.47 -1.68
N SER A 57 0.12 -23.75 -1.46
CA SER A 57 0.35 -24.42 -0.19
C SER A 57 1.83 -24.71 -0.01
N PHE A 58 2.31 -24.67 1.23
CA PHE A 58 3.65 -25.07 1.62
C PHE A 58 3.61 -25.62 3.06
N ASP A 59 4.68 -26.31 3.47
CA ASP A 59 4.84 -26.76 4.85
C ASP A 59 5.22 -25.58 5.75
N ASP A 60 4.27 -25.16 6.59
CA ASP A 60 4.45 -24.08 7.56
C ASP A 60 4.48 -24.62 9.01
N SER A 61 4.84 -25.89 9.20
CA SER A 61 5.08 -26.46 10.53
C SER A 61 6.25 -25.76 11.22
N ASP A 62 6.26 -25.76 12.56
CA ASP A 62 7.33 -25.11 13.33
C ASP A 62 8.70 -25.70 13.02
N ALA A 63 8.78 -27.03 12.81
CA ALA A 63 10.02 -27.72 12.42
C ALA A 63 10.54 -27.27 11.04
N ALA A 64 9.65 -27.13 10.04
CA ALA A 64 10.04 -26.63 8.72
C ALA A 64 10.53 -25.18 8.79
N ARG A 65 9.84 -24.35 9.58
CA ARG A 65 10.22 -22.95 9.78
C ARG A 65 11.58 -22.82 10.46
N GLU A 66 11.80 -23.56 11.55
CA GLU A 66 13.08 -23.58 12.27
C GLU A 66 14.23 -23.99 11.35
N ARG A 67 14.03 -25.04 10.54
CA ARG A 67 15.01 -25.49 9.54
C ARG A 67 15.35 -24.39 8.53
N ILE A 68 14.35 -23.66 8.03
CA ILE A 68 14.56 -22.54 7.10
C ILE A 68 15.34 -21.42 7.78
N LEU A 69 14.97 -21.04 9.00
CA LEU A 69 15.67 -19.99 9.74
C LEU A 69 17.13 -20.34 10.00
N GLU A 70 17.43 -21.60 10.32
CA GLU A 70 18.81 -22.08 10.52
C GLU A 70 19.63 -21.95 9.23
N LEU A 71 19.09 -22.42 8.09
CA LEU A 71 19.78 -22.37 6.79
C LEU A 71 20.13 -20.95 6.34
N PHE A 72 19.32 -19.96 6.73
CA PHE A 72 19.48 -18.56 6.29
C PHE A 72 20.13 -17.65 7.33
N ARG A 73 20.35 -18.10 8.59
CA ARG A 73 20.76 -17.27 9.73
C ARG A 73 21.96 -16.36 9.41
N ASP A 74 22.97 -16.90 8.74
CA ASP A 74 24.23 -16.20 8.49
C ASP A 74 24.41 -15.75 7.03
N LEU A 75 23.48 -16.11 6.14
CA LEU A 75 23.58 -15.80 4.71
C LEU A 75 23.32 -14.32 4.42
N ARG A 76 24.21 -13.70 3.64
CA ARG A 76 23.98 -12.37 3.05
C ARG A 76 22.94 -12.51 1.95
N VAL A 77 22.25 -11.41 1.63
CA VAL A 77 21.32 -11.39 0.50
C VAL A 77 22.02 -11.81 -0.80
N THR A 78 23.28 -11.42 -1.00
CA THR A 78 24.08 -11.83 -2.15
C THR A 78 24.35 -13.33 -2.19
N ASP A 79 24.58 -13.98 -1.04
CA ASP A 79 24.78 -15.45 -0.99
C ASP A 79 23.50 -16.19 -1.42
N VAL A 80 22.33 -15.64 -1.06
CA VAL A 80 21.03 -16.16 -1.50
C VAL A 80 20.82 -15.93 -2.99
N CYS A 81 21.14 -14.73 -3.50
CA CYS A 81 21.07 -14.44 -4.94
C CYS A 81 21.97 -15.37 -5.75
N ASP A 82 23.23 -15.55 -5.36
CA ASP A 82 24.16 -16.46 -6.05
C ASP A 82 23.63 -17.90 -6.06
N GLY A 83 23.00 -18.34 -4.97
CA GLY A 83 22.35 -19.65 -4.89
C GLY A 83 21.11 -19.79 -5.80
N LEU A 84 20.30 -18.73 -5.93
CA LEU A 84 19.17 -18.69 -6.87
C LEU A 84 19.64 -18.68 -8.32
N ASP A 85 20.68 -17.91 -8.62
CA ASP A 85 21.30 -17.84 -9.95
C ASP A 85 21.83 -19.22 -10.38
N ALA A 86 22.47 -19.95 -9.47
CA ALA A 86 23.01 -21.28 -9.72
C ALA A 86 21.94 -22.31 -10.12
N ILE A 87 20.67 -22.10 -9.74
CA ILE A 87 19.54 -22.99 -10.08
C ILE A 87 18.60 -22.40 -11.14
N GLY A 88 19.00 -21.31 -11.81
CA GLY A 88 18.22 -20.70 -12.89
C GLY A 88 17.04 -19.85 -12.41
N LEU A 89 17.09 -19.33 -11.18
CA LEU A 89 16.10 -18.43 -10.59
C LEU A 89 16.64 -16.99 -10.49
N GLN A 90 17.36 -16.55 -11.52
CA GLN A 90 17.88 -15.19 -11.60
C GLN A 90 16.77 -14.16 -11.41
N ASP A 91 17.09 -13.09 -10.66
CA ASP A 91 16.20 -11.95 -10.37
C ASP A 91 14.89 -12.27 -9.61
N ILE A 92 14.65 -13.54 -9.24
CA ILE A 92 13.45 -13.91 -8.47
C ILE A 92 13.54 -13.33 -7.07
N GLY A 93 12.51 -12.56 -6.70
CA GLY A 93 12.42 -11.89 -5.40
C GLY A 93 13.33 -10.67 -5.26
N ALA A 94 14.04 -10.27 -6.32
CA ALA A 94 14.85 -9.06 -6.34
C ALA A 94 13.93 -7.83 -6.33
N MET A 95 14.04 -7.01 -5.29
CA MET A 95 13.28 -5.76 -5.18
C MET A 95 14.05 -4.57 -5.76
N ASP A 96 13.30 -3.57 -6.19
CA ASP A 96 13.76 -2.26 -6.66
C ASP A 96 14.81 -1.66 -5.71
N GLN A 97 15.96 -1.29 -6.27
CA GLN A 97 17.10 -0.76 -5.53
C GLN A 97 16.82 0.57 -4.83
N ALA A 98 15.71 1.25 -5.12
CA ALA A 98 15.27 2.41 -4.36
C ALA A 98 14.76 2.03 -2.95
N ILE A 99 14.37 0.77 -2.72
CA ILE A 99 14.01 0.27 -1.39
C ILE A 99 15.29 0.05 -0.59
N ARG A 100 15.53 0.92 0.39
CA ARG A 100 16.77 0.95 1.18
C ARG A 100 16.47 0.89 2.68
N PRO A 101 17.41 0.37 3.49
CA PRO A 101 17.24 0.37 4.93
C PRO A 101 17.30 1.79 5.48
N LEU A 102 16.56 2.07 6.55
CA LEU A 102 16.60 3.34 7.26
C LEU A 102 17.97 3.62 7.91
N TRP A 103 18.70 2.58 8.29
CA TRP A 103 20.07 2.67 8.82
C TRP A 103 20.91 1.48 8.37
N ARG A 104 22.22 1.60 8.51
CA ARG A 104 23.16 0.51 8.28
C ARG A 104 24.06 0.37 9.50
N ASP A 105 24.32 -0.86 9.85
CA ASP A 105 25.32 -1.27 10.82
C ASP A 105 26.30 -2.16 10.05
N THR A 106 27.51 -1.67 9.84
CA THR A 106 28.54 -2.35 9.05
C THR A 106 29.43 -3.25 9.90
N GLU A 107 29.29 -3.21 11.23
CA GLU A 107 30.10 -4.02 12.14
C GLU A 107 29.38 -5.30 12.53
N LYS A 108 28.13 -5.17 12.99
CA LYS A 108 27.33 -6.31 13.49
C LYS A 108 26.20 -6.70 12.56
N PHE A 109 25.96 -5.90 11.51
CA PHE A 109 24.87 -6.09 10.57
C PHE A 109 23.48 -6.21 11.22
N SER A 110 23.25 -5.51 12.33
CA SER A 110 21.98 -5.54 13.09
C SER A 110 20.73 -5.08 12.32
N HIS A 111 20.91 -4.47 11.15
CA HIS A 111 19.84 -4.07 10.25
C HIS A 111 19.36 -5.20 9.32
N ARG A 112 20.05 -6.35 9.29
CA ARG A 112 19.61 -7.56 8.56
C ARG A 112 18.53 -8.30 9.35
N PHE A 113 17.65 -8.98 8.63
CA PHE A 113 16.68 -9.89 9.21
C PHE A 113 16.39 -11.04 8.24
N VAL A 114 15.95 -12.15 8.80
CA VAL A 114 15.43 -13.32 8.08
C VAL A 114 14.08 -13.66 8.70
N GLY A 115 13.09 -13.90 7.86
CA GLY A 115 11.76 -14.24 8.34
C GLY A 115 10.77 -14.53 7.22
N PHE A 116 9.54 -14.79 7.63
CA PHE A 116 8.45 -15.21 6.76
C PHE A 116 7.57 -14.00 6.43
N ALA A 117 7.35 -13.77 5.14
CA ALA A 117 6.63 -12.60 4.67
C ALA A 117 5.13 -12.69 5.03
N VAL A 118 4.64 -11.68 5.74
CA VAL A 118 3.22 -11.33 5.84
C VAL A 118 2.98 -10.20 4.85
N THR A 119 2.40 -10.54 3.70
CA THR A 119 2.15 -9.57 2.62
C THR A 119 0.86 -8.81 2.90
N VAL A 120 0.91 -7.49 2.74
CA VAL A 120 -0.24 -6.63 3.01
C VAL A 120 -0.38 -5.61 1.89
N ARG A 121 -1.52 -5.61 1.21
CA ARG A 121 -1.83 -4.67 0.14
C ARG A 121 -2.77 -3.58 0.64
N TYR A 122 -2.37 -2.34 0.38
CA TYR A 122 -3.21 -1.17 0.57
C TYR A 122 -3.57 -0.54 -0.77
N VAL A 123 -4.75 0.08 -0.80
CA VAL A 123 -5.22 0.89 -1.93
C VAL A 123 -5.55 2.31 -1.45
N PRO A 124 -5.56 3.31 -2.35
CA PRO A 124 -6.04 4.63 -2.01
C PRO A 124 -7.46 4.55 -1.42
N ALA A 125 -7.68 5.23 -0.30
CA ALA A 125 -9.01 5.29 0.30
C ALA A 125 -9.98 6.01 -0.65
N GLN A 126 -11.19 5.47 -0.83
CA GLN A 126 -12.28 6.19 -1.51
C GLN A 126 -13.02 7.12 -0.55
N LEU A 127 -12.25 7.81 0.30
CA LEU A 127 -12.74 8.78 1.26
C LEU A 127 -12.01 10.10 1.03
N ARG A 128 -12.76 11.18 0.81
CA ARG A 128 -12.19 12.53 0.72
C ARG A 128 -12.35 13.22 2.07
N VAL A 129 -11.24 13.39 2.77
CA VAL A 129 -11.14 14.30 3.91
C VAL A 129 -10.34 15.53 3.49
N GLY A 130 -10.93 16.71 3.65
CA GLY A 130 -10.38 17.98 3.20
C GLY A 130 -10.63 19.11 4.19
N GLN A 131 -10.35 20.32 3.77
CA GLN A 131 -10.62 21.51 4.55
C GLN A 131 -12.13 21.62 4.82
N ASN A 132 -12.51 21.87 6.07
CA ASN A 132 -13.90 21.91 6.56
C ASN A 132 -14.66 20.58 6.57
N SER A 133 -13.98 19.42 6.44
CA SER A 133 -14.63 18.11 6.64
C SER A 133 -15.06 17.84 8.08
N PHE A 134 -14.60 18.64 9.04
CA PHE A 134 -14.88 18.47 10.46
C PHE A 134 -15.34 19.80 11.07
N PRO A 135 -16.37 19.79 11.95
CA PRO A 135 -16.81 21.00 12.65
C PRO A 135 -15.74 21.63 13.57
N GLY A 136 -14.68 20.89 13.89
CA GLY A 136 -13.57 21.36 14.71
C GLY A 136 -12.50 20.28 14.92
N TYR A 137 -11.43 20.65 15.63
CA TYR A 137 -10.26 19.78 15.86
C TYR A 137 -10.59 18.47 16.60
N GLU A 138 -11.49 18.52 17.59
CA GLU A 138 -11.88 17.31 18.34
C GLU A 138 -12.64 16.31 17.47
N ALA A 139 -13.48 16.78 16.55
CA ALA A 139 -14.14 15.92 15.57
C ALA A 139 -13.12 15.26 14.62
N TYR A 140 -12.11 16.01 14.18
CA TYR A 140 -10.98 15.44 13.42
C TYR A 140 -10.20 14.40 14.22
N LYS A 141 -9.88 14.67 15.49
CA LYS A 141 -9.20 13.69 16.37
C LYS A 141 -10.02 12.43 16.54
N LYS A 142 -11.33 12.54 16.74
CA LYS A 142 -12.25 11.40 16.84
C LYS A 142 -12.21 10.56 15.56
N PHE A 143 -12.39 11.19 14.40
CA PHE A 143 -12.27 10.52 13.11
C PHE A 143 -10.91 9.81 12.93
N LYS A 144 -9.82 10.53 13.22
CA LYS A 144 -8.46 9.97 13.13
C LYS A 144 -8.31 8.75 14.04
N SER A 145 -8.80 8.84 15.27
CA SER A 145 -8.79 7.74 16.25
C SER A 145 -9.60 6.55 15.76
N GLU A 146 -10.83 6.78 15.27
CA GLU A 146 -11.70 5.73 14.75
C GLU A 146 -11.07 5.00 13.57
N GLN A 147 -10.47 5.72 12.62
CA GLN A 147 -9.75 5.11 11.49
C GLN A 147 -8.55 4.27 11.94
N TYR A 148 -7.84 4.68 12.99
CA TYR A 148 -6.77 3.86 13.59
C TYR A 148 -7.29 2.73 14.49
N GLN A 149 -8.48 2.83 15.07
CA GLN A 149 -9.08 1.76 15.87
C GLN A 149 -9.76 0.69 15.00
N GLN A 150 -10.35 1.12 13.90
CA GLN A 150 -10.78 0.29 12.77
C GLN A 150 -9.59 -0.11 11.90
N SER A 151 -8.36 0.13 12.37
CA SER A 151 -7.14 -0.17 11.64
C SER A 151 -7.16 -1.60 11.14
N SER A 152 -6.90 -1.67 9.84
CA SER A 152 -6.56 -2.87 9.09
C SER A 152 -5.49 -3.74 9.75
N GLU A 153 -4.66 -3.19 10.63
CA GLU A 153 -3.62 -3.93 11.34
C GLU A 153 -4.17 -5.08 12.19
N LYS A 154 -5.41 -4.98 12.69
CA LYS A 154 -6.04 -6.09 13.42
C LYS A 154 -6.18 -7.36 12.57
N ALA A 155 -6.25 -7.23 11.25
CA ALA A 155 -6.41 -8.36 10.34
C ALA A 155 -5.09 -9.14 10.10
N TRP A 156 -3.93 -8.57 10.44
CA TRP A 156 -2.64 -9.19 10.08
C TRP A 156 -1.56 -9.15 11.16
N VAL A 157 -1.61 -8.22 12.12
CA VAL A 157 -0.62 -8.18 13.23
C VAL A 157 -0.61 -9.47 14.05
N PRO A 158 -1.75 -10.13 14.36
CA PRO A 158 -1.73 -11.41 15.06
C PRO A 158 -0.96 -12.52 14.33
N LEU A 159 -0.80 -12.42 13.00
CA LEU A 159 -0.04 -13.41 12.21
C LEU A 159 1.45 -13.41 12.57
N GLY A 160 1.95 -12.34 13.19
CA GLY A 160 3.33 -12.27 13.65
C GLY A 160 3.63 -13.07 14.92
N GLN A 161 2.61 -13.48 15.68
CA GLN A 161 2.79 -14.04 17.04
C GLN A 161 3.64 -15.31 17.09
N ARG A 162 3.79 -16.01 15.97
CA ARG A 162 4.70 -17.17 15.81
C ARG A 162 6.18 -16.80 15.71
N GLY A 163 6.51 -15.50 15.73
CA GLY A 163 7.87 -14.99 15.62
C GLY A 163 8.40 -15.03 14.18
N HIS A 164 9.52 -14.33 13.98
CA HIS A 164 10.22 -14.24 12.69
C HIS A 164 9.32 -13.83 11.52
N ALA A 165 8.29 -13.01 11.77
CA ALA A 165 7.47 -12.46 10.69
C ALA A 165 8.12 -11.20 10.10
N VAL A 166 7.96 -11.00 8.80
CA VAL A 166 8.38 -9.76 8.11
C VAL A 166 7.17 -9.18 7.43
N VAL A 167 6.77 -7.96 7.78
CA VAL A 167 5.66 -7.32 7.08
C VAL A 167 6.18 -6.73 5.77
N VAL A 168 5.50 -7.03 4.66
CA VAL A 168 5.84 -6.50 3.33
C VAL A 168 4.63 -5.79 2.76
N PHE A 169 4.74 -4.47 2.59
CA PHE A 169 3.67 -3.63 2.09
C PHE A 169 3.77 -3.42 0.59
N ASP A 170 2.70 -3.80 -0.11
CA ASP A 170 2.33 -3.18 -1.37
C ASP A 170 1.45 -1.97 -1.05
N ALA A 171 2.06 -0.81 -1.18
CA ALA A 171 1.45 0.47 -0.84
C ALA A 171 0.54 1.03 -1.94
N GLY A 172 0.30 0.29 -3.04
CA GLY A 172 -0.56 0.73 -4.14
C GLY A 172 -0.12 2.04 -4.80
N GLU A 173 1.17 2.38 -4.70
CA GLU A 173 1.74 3.67 -5.11
C GLU A 173 0.98 4.89 -4.54
N VAL A 174 0.37 4.73 -3.35
CA VAL A 174 -0.37 5.80 -2.68
C VAL A 174 0.63 6.87 -2.24
N GLY A 175 0.48 8.09 -2.77
CA GLY A 175 1.43 9.23 -2.69
C GLY A 175 2.15 9.48 -1.35
N TYR A 176 1.89 10.62 -0.69
CA TYR A 176 2.68 11.04 0.48
C TYR A 176 2.10 10.53 1.81
N VAL A 177 2.19 9.22 2.03
CA VAL A 177 1.70 8.51 3.23
C VAL A 177 2.83 7.76 3.93
N GLY A 178 2.95 7.92 5.25
CA GLY A 178 3.86 7.15 6.09
C GLY A 178 3.21 5.84 6.53
N PHE A 179 3.62 4.73 5.90
CA PHE A 179 3.08 3.39 6.17
C PHE A 179 3.66 2.80 7.47
N ILE A 180 4.94 3.05 7.69
CA ILE A 180 5.70 2.58 8.83
C ILE A 180 6.07 3.80 9.66
N GLY A 181 5.72 3.83 10.94
CA GLY A 181 6.09 4.87 11.91
C GLY A 181 6.67 4.24 13.18
N SER A 182 7.05 5.08 14.15
CA SER A 182 7.66 4.58 15.39
C SER A 182 6.69 3.75 16.24
N ASN A 183 5.45 4.22 16.42
CA ASN A 183 4.48 3.53 17.27
C ASN A 183 4.00 2.19 16.70
N ASN A 184 3.70 2.11 15.41
CA ASN A 184 3.24 0.83 14.83
C ASN A 184 4.40 -0.15 14.64
N SER A 185 5.59 0.30 14.23
CA SER A 185 6.76 -0.58 14.14
C SER A 185 7.13 -1.20 15.49
N LEU A 186 7.03 -0.43 16.59
CA LEU A 186 7.20 -0.96 17.94
C LEU A 186 6.11 -1.97 18.32
N ASN A 187 4.85 -1.72 17.93
CA ASN A 187 3.77 -2.68 18.13
C ASN A 187 4.03 -3.98 17.36
N TRP A 188 4.51 -3.91 16.12
CA TRP A 188 4.83 -5.10 15.33
C TRP A 188 5.97 -5.90 15.95
N ALA A 189 7.03 -5.24 16.42
CA ALA A 189 8.12 -5.88 17.15
C ALA A 189 7.60 -6.69 18.36
N LYS A 190 6.68 -6.10 19.15
CA LYS A 190 6.04 -6.79 20.29
C LYS A 190 5.20 -8.00 19.88
N ASN A 191 4.74 -8.04 18.63
CA ASN A 191 3.92 -9.11 18.07
C ASN A 191 4.74 -10.06 17.19
N GLY A 192 6.06 -10.14 17.36
CA GLY A 192 6.91 -11.16 16.72
C GLY A 192 7.38 -10.83 15.29
N PHE A 193 7.18 -9.60 14.83
CA PHE A 193 7.81 -9.14 13.60
C PHE A 193 9.29 -8.81 13.83
N VAL A 194 10.14 -9.20 12.89
CA VAL A 194 11.59 -9.00 12.91
C VAL A 194 12.09 -8.02 11.84
N GLY A 195 11.21 -7.58 10.95
CA GLY A 195 11.52 -6.62 9.90
C GLY A 195 10.28 -6.08 9.22
N ALA A 196 10.42 -4.93 8.55
CA ALA A 196 9.36 -4.34 7.76
C ALA A 196 9.90 -3.80 6.43
N VAL A 197 9.17 -4.04 5.34
CA VAL A 197 9.52 -3.61 3.99
C VAL A 197 8.34 -2.90 3.34
N THR A 198 8.59 -1.79 2.66
CA THR A 198 7.56 -1.08 1.88
C THR A 198 8.13 -0.44 0.62
N ASN A 199 7.35 -0.48 -0.47
CA ASN A 199 7.62 0.31 -1.67
C ASN A 199 7.20 1.80 -1.54
N ALA A 200 6.75 2.24 -0.37
CA ALA A 200 6.38 3.63 -0.07
C ALA A 200 7.24 4.25 1.05
N ASN A 201 6.64 5.11 1.88
CA ASN A 201 7.36 5.91 2.87
C ASN A 201 7.34 5.27 4.27
N ALA A 202 8.48 5.35 4.96
CA ALA A 202 8.55 5.26 6.42
C ALA A 202 8.68 6.68 7.02
N ARG A 203 7.93 6.95 8.10
CA ARG A 203 7.93 8.20 8.87
C ARG A 203 8.54 8.00 10.25
N ASP A 204 8.80 9.10 10.95
CA ASP A 204 9.36 9.09 12.30
C ASP A 204 10.70 8.30 12.37
N THR A 205 11.52 8.45 11.34
CA THR A 205 12.66 7.57 11.06
C THR A 205 13.73 7.61 12.15
N ASP A 206 14.03 8.79 12.70
CA ASP A 206 14.96 8.94 13.82
C ASP A 206 14.53 8.14 15.06
N GLU A 207 13.23 8.10 15.37
CA GLU A 207 12.70 7.33 16.50
C GLU A 207 12.77 5.82 16.24
N ILE A 208 12.49 5.39 15.00
CA ILE A 208 12.62 3.97 14.59
C ILE A 208 14.08 3.54 14.71
N VAL A 209 15.01 4.33 14.17
CA VAL A 209 16.46 4.07 14.21
C VAL A 209 16.95 4.03 15.65
N LYS A 210 16.60 5.02 16.47
CA LYS A 210 16.99 5.11 17.89
C LYS A 210 16.48 3.89 18.68
N THR A 211 15.26 3.45 18.41
CA THR A 211 14.64 2.33 19.12
C THR A 211 15.23 1.00 18.68
N GLY A 212 15.57 0.85 17.40
CA GLY A 212 16.34 -0.27 16.86
C GLY A 212 15.68 -1.65 17.03
N ARG A 213 14.35 -1.71 17.20
CA ARG A 213 13.64 -2.97 17.52
C ARG A 213 13.36 -3.85 16.31
N ILE A 214 13.05 -3.25 15.16
CA ILE A 214 12.94 -3.96 13.88
C ILE A 214 13.58 -3.12 12.78
N PRO A 215 14.40 -3.68 11.89
CA PRO A 215 14.90 -2.96 10.73
C PRO A 215 13.77 -2.65 9.74
N VAL A 216 13.83 -1.46 9.17
CA VAL A 216 12.84 -0.98 8.19
C VAL A 216 13.52 -0.69 6.87
N TYR A 217 12.98 -1.25 5.80
CA TYR A 217 13.37 -0.99 4.42
C TYR A 217 12.22 -0.26 3.73
N SER A 218 12.51 0.90 3.15
CA SER A 218 11.50 1.75 2.52
C SER A 218 12.06 2.40 1.27
N ARG A 219 11.20 2.63 0.27
CA ARG A 219 11.58 3.36 -0.93
C ARG A 219 11.87 4.84 -0.64
N ARG A 220 11.13 5.42 0.29
CA ARG A 220 11.18 6.85 0.60
C ARG A 220 11.02 7.07 2.11
N GLN A 221 11.33 8.28 2.57
CA GLN A 221 11.13 8.69 3.96
C GLN A 221 10.14 9.85 4.04
N GLY A 222 9.45 9.95 5.18
CA GLY A 222 8.42 10.95 5.44
C GLY A 222 6.99 10.42 5.22
N GLY A 223 6.11 11.30 4.78
CA GLY A 223 4.70 11.01 4.57
C GLY A 223 3.82 11.42 5.75
N GLY A 224 2.57 11.79 5.44
CA GLY A 224 1.60 12.12 6.48
C GLY A 224 0.91 10.87 7.05
N VAL A 225 -0.11 11.10 7.87
CA VAL A 225 -0.87 10.01 8.53
C VAL A 225 -1.66 9.17 7.52
N ARG A 226 -2.02 7.94 7.91
CA ARG A 226 -2.79 6.97 7.09
C ARG A 226 -4.30 7.26 6.98
N PRO A 227 -5.00 7.74 8.05
CA PRO A 227 -6.44 7.98 8.00
C PRO A 227 -6.89 8.83 6.84
N GLY A 228 -7.95 8.39 6.15
CA GLY A 228 -8.50 9.06 4.98
C GLY A 228 -7.63 9.00 3.72
N ARG A 229 -6.57 8.19 3.69
CA ARG A 229 -5.68 8.07 2.52
C ARG A 229 -5.51 6.66 2.00
N ILE A 230 -5.59 5.65 2.89
CA ILE A 230 -5.44 4.25 2.50
C ILE A 230 -6.50 3.37 3.14
N TRP A 231 -6.86 2.30 2.45
CA TRP A 231 -7.63 1.17 2.95
C TRP A 231 -6.87 -0.13 2.72
N LEU A 232 -7.05 -1.09 3.63
CA LEU A 232 -6.54 -2.44 3.43
C LEU A 232 -7.41 -3.14 2.40
N ASP A 233 -6.76 -3.68 1.38
CA ASP A 233 -7.39 -4.49 0.34
C ASP A 233 -7.26 -5.98 0.67
N ALA A 234 -6.04 -6.44 0.94
CA ALA A 234 -5.77 -7.86 1.13
C ALA A 234 -4.55 -8.15 2.02
N VAL A 235 -4.56 -9.33 2.63
CA VAL A 235 -3.47 -9.88 3.48
C VAL A 235 -3.11 -11.28 2.98
N ASN A 236 -1.82 -11.63 2.99
CA ASN A 236 -1.30 -12.92 2.54
C ASN A 236 -1.76 -13.28 1.12
N VAL A 237 -1.67 -12.32 0.21
CA VAL A 237 -1.86 -12.53 -1.23
C VAL A 237 -0.56 -12.22 -1.96
N PRO A 238 -0.38 -12.70 -3.20
CA PRO A 238 0.66 -12.19 -4.07
C PRO A 238 0.50 -10.68 -4.25
N ILE A 239 1.57 -9.94 -3.98
CA ILE A 239 1.61 -8.48 -4.05
C ILE A 239 2.70 -8.01 -5.01
N ALA A 240 2.68 -6.73 -5.38
CA ALA A 240 3.78 -6.13 -6.14
C ALA A 240 4.54 -5.17 -5.21
N CYS A 241 5.75 -5.54 -4.80
CA CYS A 241 6.57 -4.71 -3.93
C CYS A 241 7.96 -4.51 -4.54
N GLY A 242 8.19 -3.34 -5.13
CA GLY A 242 9.47 -3.05 -5.78
C GLY A 242 9.73 -3.94 -7.01
N GLY A 243 8.71 -4.40 -7.72
CA GLY A 243 8.89 -5.26 -8.89
C GLY A 243 9.10 -6.75 -8.60
N ALA A 244 9.16 -7.13 -7.31
CA ALA A 244 9.08 -8.51 -6.83
C ALA A 244 7.64 -8.90 -6.45
#